data_AF-A0A0X3P8C0-F1
#
_entry.id   AF-A0A0X3P8C0-F1
#
_cell.length_a   1.000
_cell.length_b   1.000
_cell.length_c   1.000
_cell.angle_alpha   90.00
_cell.angle_beta   90.00
_cell.angle_gamma   90.00
#
_symmetry.space_group_name_H-M   'P 1'
#
loop_
_entity.id
_entity.type
_entity.pdbx_description
1 polymer ?
#
loop_
_entity_poly.entity_id
_entity_poly.type
_entity_poly.pdbx_seq_one_letter_code
_entity_poly.pdbx_strand_id
1 'polypeptide(L)'
;FMKDGIKVLSTSECQETTISQPYSYLDDFYNVVSELRRVRAHYGLRQFDVATSINRCYGANITMTIISIAERAQLPLEDSLKLKPLFERWLKDMSTAEGRKLIFGSVDTDARPRARAQQRTL
;
A
#
# COMPACT_ATOMS: atom_id res chain seq x y z
N PHE A 1 -41.40 -54.54 15.50
CA PHE A 1 -40.71 -54.39 14.21
C PHE A 1 -40.62 -52.90 13.89
N MET A 2 -39.39 -52.44 13.68
CA MET A 2 -38.92 -51.24 12.98
C MET A 2 -39.28 -49.82 13.48
N LYS A 3 -38.20 -49.06 13.56
CA LYS A 3 -37.97 -47.69 14.05
C LYS A 3 -38.10 -46.67 12.91
N ASP A 4 -38.39 -45.44 13.31
CA ASP A 4 -37.95 -44.13 12.78
C ASP A 4 -38.24 -43.77 11.31
N GLY A 5 -39.13 -42.78 11.14
CA GLY A 5 -39.44 -42.15 9.86
C GLY A 5 -39.78 -40.67 10.00
N ILE A 6 -38.79 -39.82 10.31
CA ILE A 6 -38.84 -38.38 10.01
C ILE A 6 -37.54 -38.02 9.32
N LYS A 7 -37.60 -37.93 7.98
CA LYS A 7 -36.49 -37.40 7.18
C LYS A 7 -36.67 -35.88 7.12
N VAL A 8 -36.06 -35.17 8.07
CA VAL A 8 -35.91 -33.72 8.01
C VAL A 8 -35.02 -33.43 6.81
N LEU A 9 -35.60 -32.91 5.73
CA LEU A 9 -34.84 -32.41 4.59
C LEU A 9 -34.11 -31.14 5.06
N SER A 10 -32.81 -31.31 5.22
CA SER A 10 -31.81 -30.30 5.55
C SER A 10 -32.07 -29.02 4.76
N THR A 11 -32.19 -27.93 5.51
CA THR A 11 -32.12 -26.56 5.00
C THR A 11 -30.91 -26.44 4.07
N SER A 12 -31.16 -25.95 2.85
CA SER A 12 -30.09 -25.54 1.93
C SER A 12 -29.10 -24.66 2.66
N GLU A 13 -27.87 -25.15 2.74
CA GLU A 13 -26.72 -24.38 3.17
C GLU A 13 -26.54 -23.21 2.18
N CYS A 14 -27.05 -22.03 2.56
CA CYS A 14 -26.49 -20.80 2.05
C CYS A 14 -25.02 -20.82 2.46
N GLN A 15 -24.12 -21.02 1.50
CA GLN A 15 -22.68 -20.93 1.73
C GLN A 15 -22.36 -19.52 2.22
N GLU A 16 -22.30 -19.37 3.53
CA GLU A 16 -21.77 -18.21 4.20
C GLU A 16 -20.25 -18.26 4.06
N THR A 17 -19.74 -17.65 3.00
CA THR A 17 -18.31 -17.49 2.77
C THR A 17 -17.74 -16.52 3.81
N THR A 18 -17.34 -17.07 4.96
CA THR A 18 -16.29 -16.63 5.88
C THR A 18 -15.98 -15.12 5.90
N ILE A 19 -16.76 -14.35 6.68
CA ILE A 19 -16.50 -12.92 7.01
C ILE A 19 -15.54 -12.77 8.22
N SER A 20 -14.89 -13.86 8.68
CA SER A 20 -14.04 -13.83 9.88
C SER A 20 -12.62 -13.28 9.64
N GLN A 21 -12.10 -13.34 8.41
CA GLN A 21 -10.71 -12.97 8.08
C GLN A 21 -10.38 -11.51 7.69
N PRO A 22 -11.32 -10.61 7.30
CA PRO A 22 -10.95 -9.27 6.82
C PRO A 22 -10.46 -8.35 7.95
N TYR A 23 -10.89 -8.58 9.20
CA TYR A 23 -10.52 -7.74 10.34
C TYR A 23 -9.06 -7.95 10.79
N SER A 24 -8.57 -9.19 10.81
CA SER A 24 -7.16 -9.44 11.19
C SER A 24 -6.17 -8.83 10.18
N TYR A 25 -6.54 -8.81 8.90
CA TYR A 25 -5.72 -8.17 7.88
C TYR A 25 -5.65 -6.65 8.04
N LEU A 26 -6.77 -6.01 8.39
CA LEU A 26 -6.80 -4.57 8.63
C LEU A 26 -5.95 -4.19 9.83
N ASP A 27 -5.97 -4.98 10.91
CA ASP A 27 -5.10 -4.77 12.07
C ASP A 27 -3.61 -4.84 11.66
N ASP A 28 -3.23 -5.86 10.87
CA ASP A 28 -1.86 -5.97 10.34
C ASP A 28 -1.49 -4.78 9.44
N PHE A 29 -2.42 -4.31 8.60
CA PHE A 29 -2.21 -3.13 7.78
C PHE A 29 -2.03 -1.86 8.62
N TYR A 30 -2.84 -1.67 9.67
CA TYR A 30 -2.73 -0.52 10.55
C TYR A 30 -1.43 -0.53 11.37
N ASN A 31 -0.91 -1.71 11.72
CA ASN A 31 0.42 -1.84 12.31
C ASN A 31 1.51 -1.35 11.35
N VAL A 32 1.44 -1.76 10.08
CA VAL A 32 2.37 -1.30 9.03
C VAL A 32 2.28 0.22 8.84
N VAL A 33 1.08 0.79 8.77
CA VAL A 33 0.89 2.24 8.60
C VAL A 33 1.36 3.02 9.83
N SER A 34 1.14 2.50 11.03
CA SER A 34 1.62 3.11 12.27
C SER A 34 3.15 3.20 12.27
N GLU A 35 3.82 2.12 11.84
CA GLU A 35 5.27 2.09 11.70
C GLU A 35 5.76 3.03 10.58
N LEU A 36 5.05 3.07 9.44
CA LEU A 36 5.30 4.01 8.34
C LEU A 36 5.31 5.45 8.86
N ARG A 37 4.27 5.83 9.61
CA ARG A 37 4.14 7.17 10.21
C ARG A 37 5.26 7.46 11.19
N ARG A 38 5.63 6.48 12.03
CA ARG A 38 6.72 6.60 13.02
C ARG A 38 8.06 6.84 12.34
N VAL A 39 8.42 6.01 11.36
CA VAL A 39 9.67 6.13 10.58
C VAL A 39 9.69 7.45 9.81
N ARG A 40 8.60 7.80 9.12
CA ARG A 40 8.46 9.07 8.41
C ARG A 40 8.74 10.26 9.33
N ALA A 41 8.08 10.31 10.49
CA ALA A 41 8.27 11.39 11.47
C ALA A 41 9.69 11.41 12.04
N HIS A 42 10.27 10.24 12.35
CA HIS A 42 11.64 10.13 12.86
C HIS A 42 12.68 10.75 11.92
N TYR A 43 12.53 10.57 10.60
CA TYR A 43 13.42 11.15 9.60
C TYR A 43 12.97 12.55 9.12
N GLY A 44 11.95 13.16 9.74
CA GLY A 44 11.46 14.49 9.37
C GLY A 44 10.84 14.58 7.98
N LEU A 45 10.36 13.46 7.44
CA LEU A 45 9.83 13.37 6.08
C LEU A 45 8.37 13.84 6.02
N ARG A 46 8.02 14.53 4.95
CA ARG A 46 6.62 14.87 4.64
C ARG A 46 5.95 13.69 3.95
N GLN A 47 4.63 13.67 3.99
CA GLN A 47 3.82 12.67 3.27
C GLN A 47 4.11 12.70 1.76
N PHE A 48 4.40 13.87 1.20
CA PHE A 48 4.86 14.03 -0.19
C PHE A 48 6.14 13.26 -0.46
N ASP A 49 7.14 13.37 0.42
CA ASP A 49 8.46 12.74 0.22
C ASP A 49 8.33 11.20 0.23
N VAL A 50 7.45 10.66 1.09
CA VAL A 50 7.10 9.22 1.09
C VAL A 50 6.42 8.80 -0.20
N ALA A 51 5.37 9.53 -0.63
CA ALA A 51 4.67 9.23 -1.87
C ALA A 51 5.60 9.27 -3.09
N THR A 52 6.43 10.32 -3.22
CA THR A 52 7.39 10.47 -4.31
C THR A 52 8.42 9.35 -4.32
N SER A 53 8.97 8.98 -3.17
CA SER A 53 9.97 7.90 -3.09
C SER A 53 9.37 6.53 -3.44
N ILE A 54 8.16 6.22 -2.96
CA ILE A 54 7.44 4.98 -3.32
C ILE A 54 7.16 4.93 -4.83
N ASN A 55 6.66 6.01 -5.42
CA ASN A 55 6.40 6.07 -6.86
C ASN A 55 7.68 5.85 -7.67
N ARG A 56 8.77 6.51 -7.27
CA ARG A 56 10.07 6.44 -7.95
C ARG A 56 10.70 5.05 -7.86
N CYS A 57 10.73 4.46 -6.66
CA CYS A 57 11.48 3.24 -6.40
C CYS A 57 10.70 1.97 -6.73
N TYR A 58 9.36 2.02 -6.68
CA TYR A 58 8.52 0.83 -6.79
C TYR A 58 7.50 0.89 -7.93
N GLY A 59 7.51 1.96 -8.75
CA GLY A 59 6.64 2.08 -9.92
C GLY A 59 5.16 2.26 -9.57
N ALA A 60 4.86 2.85 -8.41
CA ALA A 60 3.51 3.15 -7.97
C ALA A 60 3.02 4.52 -8.48
N ASN A 61 1.73 4.79 -8.34
CA ASN A 61 1.14 6.11 -8.59
C ASN A 61 0.25 6.54 -7.41
N ILE A 62 0.88 6.73 -6.25
CA ILE A 62 0.21 7.22 -5.04
C ILE A 62 0.46 8.71 -4.84
N THR A 63 -0.50 9.40 -4.25
CA THR A 63 -0.39 10.82 -3.93
C THR A 63 -0.10 11.04 -2.45
N MET A 64 0.34 12.25 -2.09
CA MET A 64 0.45 12.65 -0.68
C MET A 64 -0.88 12.46 0.08
N THR A 65 -2.01 12.72 -0.58
CA THR A 65 -3.35 12.53 -0.01
C THR A 65 -3.60 11.09 0.38
N ILE A 66 -3.17 10.12 -0.44
CA ILE A 66 -3.28 8.68 -0.11
C ILE A 66 -2.50 8.34 1.14
N ILE A 67 -1.26 8.83 1.28
CA ILE A 67 -0.49 8.66 2.53
C ILE A 67 -1.24 9.28 3.72
N SER A 68 -1.79 10.48 3.55
CA SER A 68 -2.56 11.14 4.62
C SER A 68 -3.82 10.38 5.04
N ILE A 69 -4.54 9.75 4.11
CA ILE A 69 -5.74 8.96 4.39
C ILE A 69 -5.34 7.65 5.08
N ALA A 70 -4.27 7.00 4.59
CA ALA A 70 -3.72 5.79 5.19
C ALA A 70 -3.38 6.03 6.67
N GLU A 71 -2.61 7.08 6.98
CA GLU A 71 -2.20 7.43 8.34
C GLU A 71 -3.35 7.77 9.30
N ARG A 72 -4.54 8.05 8.76
CA ARG A 72 -5.79 8.23 9.53
C ARG A 72 -6.63 6.96 9.63
N ALA A 73 -6.14 5.83 9.14
CA ALA A 73 -6.86 4.56 9.06
C ALA A 73 -8.17 4.64 8.23
N GLN A 74 -8.23 5.53 7.25
CA GLN A 74 -9.44 5.85 6.48
C GLN A 74 -9.44 5.26 5.05
N LEU A 75 -8.52 4.37 4.72
CA LEU A 75 -8.47 3.75 3.40
C LEU A 75 -9.51 2.62 3.27
N PRO A 76 -10.16 2.47 2.11
CA PRO A 76 -10.93 1.28 1.79
C PRO A 76 -10.08 0.00 1.89
N LEU A 77 -10.73 -1.14 2.16
CA LEU A 77 -10.05 -2.43 2.27
C LEU A 77 -9.25 -2.80 1.01
N GLU A 78 -9.82 -2.56 -0.17
CA GLU A 78 -9.17 -2.87 -1.45
C GLU A 78 -7.87 -2.07 -1.64
N ASP A 79 -7.87 -0.79 -1.28
CA ASP A 79 -6.67 0.04 -1.35
C ASP A 79 -5.65 -0.35 -0.27
N SER A 80 -6.13 -0.70 0.92
CA SER A 80 -5.28 -1.20 2.00
C SER A 80 -4.53 -2.46 1.55
N LEU A 81 -5.23 -3.38 0.88
CA LEU A 81 -4.66 -4.61 0.32
C LEU A 81 -3.55 -4.33 -0.72
N LYS A 82 -3.76 -3.35 -1.59
CA LYS A 82 -2.80 -2.95 -2.63
C LYS A 82 -1.58 -2.23 -2.05
N LEU A 83 -1.78 -1.40 -1.03
CA LEU A 83 -0.74 -0.52 -0.49
C LEU A 83 0.14 -1.17 0.58
N LYS A 84 -0.38 -2.15 1.34
CA LYS A 84 0.39 -2.87 2.37
C LYS A 84 1.77 -3.32 1.88
N PRO A 85 1.90 -4.09 0.77
CA PRO A 85 3.22 -4.57 0.34
C PRO A 85 4.17 -3.44 -0.08
N LEU A 86 3.65 -2.30 -0.57
CA LEU A 86 4.47 -1.14 -0.91
C LEU A 86 5.03 -0.48 0.36
N PHE A 87 4.21 -0.33 1.39
CA PHE A 87 4.63 0.24 2.67
C PHE A 87 5.61 -0.66 3.43
N GLU A 88 5.39 -1.96 3.43
CA GLU A 88 6.32 -2.93 4.02
C GLU A 88 7.69 -2.89 3.34
N ARG A 89 7.70 -2.82 2.00
CA ARG A 89 8.94 -2.71 1.23
C ARG A 89 9.66 -1.39 1.52
N TRP A 90 8.94 -0.28 1.55
CA TRP A 90 9.51 1.03 1.89
C TRP A 90 10.13 1.03 3.30
N LEU A 91 9.43 0.45 4.28
CA LEU A 91 9.93 0.32 5.66
C LEU A 91 11.19 -0.54 5.74
N LYS A 92 11.20 -1.66 5.02
CA LYS A 92 12.37 -2.54 4.93
C LYS A 92 13.58 -1.78 4.37
N ASP A 93 13.40 -1.04 3.28
CA ASP A 93 14.49 -0.28 2.67
C ASP A 93 14.95 0.87 3.60
N MET A 94 14.03 1.56 4.27
CA MET A 94 14.35 2.61 5.27
C MET A 94 15.16 2.09 6.47
N SER A 95 15.03 0.81 6.81
CA SER A 95 15.74 0.20 7.95
C SER A 95 17.25 0.08 7.74
N THR A 96 17.73 0.17 6.49
CA THR A 96 19.15 0.02 6.14
C THR A 96 19.74 1.29 5.57
N ALA A 97 21.05 1.51 5.74
CA ALA A 97 21.72 2.67 5.15
C ALA A 97 21.67 2.65 3.61
N GLU A 98 21.89 1.48 3.00
CA GLU A 98 21.85 1.32 1.54
C GLU A 98 20.44 1.48 0.97
N GLY A 99 19.41 0.95 1.65
CA GLY A 99 18.03 1.17 1.24
C GLY A 99 17.60 2.63 1.37
N ARG A 100 18.05 3.36 2.40
CA ARG A 100 17.85 4.82 2.46
C ARG A 100 18.54 5.57 1.32
N LYS A 101 19.76 5.17 0.95
CA LYS A 101 20.44 5.72 -0.24
C LYS A 101 19.69 5.40 -1.52
N LEU A 102 19.03 4.24 -1.64
CA LEU A 102 18.17 3.94 -2.77
C LEU A 102 16.92 4.84 -2.80
N ILE A 103 16.25 4.99 -1.65
CA ILE A 103 15.01 5.77 -1.49
C ILE A 103 15.23 7.26 -1.74
N PHE A 104 16.38 7.82 -1.32
CA PHE A 104 16.67 9.26 -1.40
C PHE A 104 17.89 9.63 -2.24
N GLY A 105 18.50 8.66 -2.92
CA GLY A 105 19.67 8.87 -3.76
C GLY A 105 19.43 9.95 -4.81
N SER A 106 20.51 10.70 -5.09
CA SER A 106 20.51 11.76 -6.09
C SER A 106 20.14 11.19 -7.45
N VAL A 107 19.26 11.89 -8.16
CA VAL A 107 18.83 11.54 -9.52
C VAL A 107 19.89 12.05 -10.51
N ASP A 108 21.15 11.73 -10.28
CA ASP A 108 22.24 12.11 -11.18
C ASP A 108 22.57 10.91 -12.06
N THR A 109 21.90 10.82 -13.22
CA THR A 109 22.40 10.27 -14.51
C THR A 109 21.27 9.94 -15.51
N ASP A 110 20.36 10.88 -15.81
CA ASP A 110 19.80 10.88 -17.16
C ASP A 110 19.79 12.29 -17.72
N ALA A 111 20.96 12.66 -18.25
CA ALA A 111 21.11 13.71 -19.23
C ALA A 111 20.34 13.31 -20.50
N ARG A 112 19.00 13.41 -20.47
CA ARG A 112 18.22 13.46 -21.70
C ARG A 112 18.14 14.92 -22.14
N PRO A 113 18.73 15.32 -23.28
CA PRO A 113 18.48 16.64 -23.83
C PRO A 113 16.99 16.68 -24.19
N ARG A 114 16.20 17.52 -23.50
CA ARG A 114 14.89 17.92 -23.99
C ARG A 114 15.12 18.78 -25.23
N ALA A 115 15.14 18.15 -26.40
CA ALA A 115 15.17 18.84 -27.67
C ALA A 115 13.97 19.79 -27.73
N ARG A 116 14.24 21.08 -27.65
CA ARG A 116 13.27 22.15 -27.84
C ARG A 116 13.06 22.25 -29.36
N ALA A 117 12.05 21.58 -29.88
CA ALA A 117 11.63 21.77 -31.27
C ALA A 117 11.05 23.18 -31.42
N GLN A 118 11.90 24.15 -31.74
CA GLN A 118 11.45 25.38 -32.41
C GLN A 118 11.38 25.06 -33.90
N GLN A 119 10.17 24.94 -34.44
CA GLN A 119 9.95 25.22 -35.85
C GLN A 119 9.01 26.42 -35.92
N ARG A 120 9.62 27.60 -36.02
CA ARG A 120 8.99 28.77 -36.61
C ARG A 120 9.05 28.56 -38.11
N THR A 121 7.90 28.27 -38.70
CA THR A 121 7.67 28.30 -40.13
C THR A 121 7.80 29.76 -40.59
N LEU A 122 8.63 30.01 -41.60
CA LEU A 122 8.54 31.19 -42.48
C LEU A 122 7.95 30.70 -43.81
#